data_AF-A0A165UM24-F1
#
_entry.id   AF-A0A165UM24-F1
#
_cell.length_a   1.000
_cell.length_b   1.000
_cell.length_c   1.000
_cell.angle_alpha   90.00
_cell.angle_beta   90.00
_cell.angle_gamma   90.00
#
_symmetry.space_group_name_H-M   'P 1'
#
loop_
_entity.id
_entity.type
_entity.pdbx_description
1 polymer ?
#
loop_
_entity_poly.entity_id
_entity_poly.type
_entity_poly.pdbx_seq_one_letter_code
_entity_poly.pdbx_strand_id
1 'polypeptide(L)'
;MLAAQRACRLRRLATLRTSHFHASAVVAEQVSDLKSNIHNDPALRALDDSTEDDMASWDPDASSGGHLRLQQQRRILHYWRLIEHEMPNLVAYRKPFVPPSPSTPLVVRSITYGGEDHPATLKRTIVAPVARLPLKDKAAIHKFKLLAGPRWTLEPPMNSGISPVEDNAEHGYFTISCEDFPMPAQNLKWASDALDRLLTEANNTKDSFEDVPLDTRHIEAKKRKERKGDHLRGRVRPSIKDFPKEWLPNPEQTVTASPPSPP
;
A
#
# COMPACT_ATOMS: atom_id res chain seq x y z
N MET A 1 -15.62 -37.77 -21.96
CA MET A 1 -16.52 -37.39 -20.85
C MET A 1 -15.76 -37.55 -19.54
N LEU A 2 -15.92 -36.56 -18.64
CA LEU A 2 -15.46 -36.50 -17.24
C LEU A 2 -13.97 -36.21 -16.99
N ALA A 3 -13.67 -34.91 -16.91
CA ALA A 3 -12.50 -34.35 -16.26
C ALA A 3 -12.73 -34.29 -14.74
N ALA A 4 -11.86 -34.95 -13.95
CA ALA A 4 -11.90 -34.89 -12.49
C ALA A 4 -11.20 -33.62 -11.99
N GLN A 5 -11.98 -32.69 -11.46
CA GLN A 5 -11.53 -31.46 -10.81
C GLN A 5 -10.87 -31.80 -9.46
N ARG A 6 -9.60 -31.47 -9.30
CA ARG A 6 -8.91 -31.52 -8.00
C ARG A 6 -9.29 -30.28 -7.18
N ALA A 7 -10.19 -30.47 -6.21
CA ALA A 7 -10.54 -29.45 -5.23
C ALA A 7 -9.47 -29.35 -4.13
N CYS A 8 -8.78 -28.20 -4.04
CA CYS A 8 -7.95 -27.84 -2.90
C CYS A 8 -8.82 -27.56 -1.67
N ARG A 9 -8.84 -28.47 -0.69
CA ARG A 9 -9.38 -28.19 0.65
C ARG A 9 -8.30 -27.54 1.52
N LEU A 10 -8.35 -26.21 1.66
CA LEU A 10 -7.60 -25.49 2.69
C LEU A 10 -8.36 -25.63 4.03
N ARG A 11 -7.86 -26.47 4.95
CA ARG A 11 -8.24 -26.43 6.36
C ARG A 11 -7.63 -25.17 6.98
N ARG A 12 -8.45 -24.15 7.26
CA ARG A 12 -8.07 -23.04 8.15
C ARG A 12 -8.34 -23.48 9.59
N LEU A 13 -7.29 -23.69 10.38
CA LEU A 13 -7.39 -23.74 11.83
C LEU A 13 -7.53 -22.30 12.34
N ALA A 14 -8.69 -21.96 12.90
CA ALA A 14 -8.87 -20.71 13.61
C ALA A 14 -8.31 -20.87 15.03
N THR A 15 -7.08 -20.41 15.26
CA THR A 15 -6.57 -20.21 16.61
C THR A 15 -6.96 -18.79 17.05
N LEU A 16 -8.08 -18.67 17.76
CA LEU A 16 -8.41 -17.47 18.51
C LEU A 16 -7.42 -17.34 19.67
N ARG A 17 -6.49 -16.40 19.59
CA ARG A 17 -5.70 -15.95 20.74
C ARG A 17 -6.49 -14.87 21.46
N THR A 18 -7.06 -15.21 22.61
CA THR A 18 -7.58 -14.23 23.56
C THR A 18 -6.39 -13.55 24.24
N SER A 19 -6.20 -12.26 23.97
CA SER A 19 -5.25 -11.44 24.73
C SER A 19 -5.83 -11.20 26.12
N HIS A 20 -5.35 -11.94 27.11
CA HIS A 20 -5.60 -11.63 28.51
C HIS A 20 -4.88 -10.33 28.87
N PHE A 21 -5.63 -9.30 29.23
CA PHE A 21 -5.07 -8.14 29.92
C PHE A 21 -4.72 -8.58 31.35
N HIS A 22 -3.43 -8.50 31.71
CA HIS A 22 -2.98 -8.69 33.08
C HIS A 22 -3.40 -7.47 33.91
N ALA A 23 -4.48 -7.61 34.68
CA ALA A 23 -4.71 -6.74 35.84
C ALA A 23 -3.77 -7.21 36.96
N SER A 24 -2.89 -6.32 37.41
CA SER A 24 -1.97 -6.54 38.52
C SER A 24 -2.74 -6.81 39.82
N ALA A 25 -2.42 -7.92 40.48
CA ALA A 25 -3.05 -8.37 41.73
C ALA A 25 -2.76 -7.51 42.98
N VAL A 26 -1.96 -6.44 42.86
CA VAL A 26 -1.48 -5.65 44.01
C VAL A 26 -2.47 -4.55 44.44
N VAL A 27 -3.49 -4.22 43.64
CA VAL A 27 -4.45 -3.14 43.98
C VAL A 27 -5.68 -3.65 44.74
N ALA A 28 -5.95 -4.96 44.72
CA ALA A 28 -7.17 -5.51 45.32
C ALA A 28 -7.10 -5.70 46.86
N GLU A 29 -5.90 -5.75 47.45
CA GLU A 29 -5.72 -6.16 48.85
C GLU A 29 -5.72 -5.00 49.85
N GLN A 30 -5.53 -3.75 49.41
CA GLN A 30 -5.52 -2.57 50.32
C GLN A 30 -6.90 -1.92 50.53
N VAL A 31 -7.95 -2.36 49.82
CA VAL A 31 -9.28 -1.72 49.89
C VAL A 31 -10.25 -2.44 50.83
N SER A 32 -9.95 -3.66 51.29
CA SER A 32 -10.81 -4.41 52.21
C SER A 32 -10.67 -3.99 53.67
N ASP A 33 -9.46 -3.64 54.12
CA ASP A 33 -9.19 -3.42 55.55
C ASP A 33 -9.57 -2.02 56.06
N LEU A 34 -9.81 -1.05 55.17
CA LEU A 34 -10.26 0.29 55.57
C LEU A 34 -11.79 0.39 55.73
N LYS A 35 -12.56 -0.62 55.35
CA LYS A 35 -14.04 -0.52 55.33
C LYS A 35 -14.73 -0.96 56.63
N SER A 36 -14.04 -1.68 57.51
CA SER A 36 -14.67 -2.29 58.68
C SER A 36 -14.73 -1.39 59.92
N ASN A 37 -13.94 -0.31 59.99
CA ASN A 37 -13.87 0.56 61.18
C ASN A 37 -14.46 1.97 61.03
N ILE A 38 -14.84 2.39 59.82
CA ILE A 38 -15.34 3.76 59.58
C ILE A 38 -16.79 3.95 60.08
N HIS A 39 -17.55 2.86 60.25
CA HIS A 39 -18.99 2.94 60.49
C HIS A 39 -19.42 3.21 61.95
N ASN A 40 -18.47 3.26 62.88
CA ASN A 40 -18.75 3.39 64.33
C ASN A 40 -18.21 4.68 64.97
N ASP A 41 -17.59 5.59 64.20
CA ASP A 41 -17.12 6.86 64.74
C ASP A 41 -18.28 7.86 64.92
N PRO A 42 -18.52 8.36 66.16
CA PRO A 42 -19.63 9.27 66.45
C PRO A 42 -19.49 10.64 65.76
N ALA A 43 -18.27 11.03 65.39
CA ALA A 43 -18.00 12.26 64.64
C ALA A 43 -18.40 12.15 63.15
N LEU A 44 -18.41 10.95 62.58
CA LEU A 44 -18.82 10.71 61.19
C LEU A 44 -20.35 10.69 61.04
N ARG A 45 -21.07 10.20 62.06
CA ARG A 45 -22.54 10.21 62.12
C ARG A 45 -23.12 11.62 62.23
N ALA A 46 -22.43 12.55 62.88
CA ALA A 46 -22.85 13.94 62.96
C ALA A 46 -22.69 14.71 61.64
N LEU A 47 -21.88 14.19 60.70
CA LEU A 47 -21.76 14.72 59.34
C LEU A 47 -22.82 14.13 58.40
N ASP A 48 -23.26 12.88 58.65
CA ASP A 48 -24.35 12.23 57.90
C ASP A 48 -25.68 12.98 58.06
N ASP A 49 -25.99 13.49 59.26
CA ASP A 49 -27.23 14.22 59.59
C ASP A 49 -27.29 15.64 58.97
N SER A 50 -26.15 16.14 58.47
CA SER A 50 -26.07 17.41 57.71
C SER A 50 -26.13 17.24 56.19
N THR A 51 -26.18 16.00 55.69
CA THR A 51 -26.16 15.68 54.25
C THR A 51 -27.50 15.24 53.68
N GLU A 52 -28.58 15.32 54.45
CA GLU A 52 -29.93 14.99 53.96
C GLU A 52 -30.58 16.14 53.16
N ASP A 53 -30.10 17.38 53.32
CA ASP A 53 -30.65 18.57 52.65
C ASP A 53 -29.97 18.93 51.30
N ASP A 54 -28.87 18.28 50.92
CA ASP A 54 -28.18 18.47 49.62
C ASP A 54 -28.70 17.54 48.51
N MET A 55 -29.77 16.78 48.79
CA MET A 55 -30.40 15.83 47.87
C MET A 55 -31.32 16.49 46.81
N ALA A 56 -31.10 17.78 46.51
CA ALA A 56 -31.89 18.54 45.54
C ALA A 56 -31.12 18.87 44.23
N SER A 57 -29.93 18.30 44.03
CA SER A 57 -29.08 18.56 42.85
C SER A 57 -28.56 17.28 42.19
N TRP A 58 -29.36 16.22 42.12
CA TRP A 58 -29.05 15.10 41.22
C TRP A 58 -29.44 15.51 39.80
N ASP A 59 -28.50 16.12 39.07
CA ASP A 59 -28.66 16.35 37.63
C ASP A 59 -28.72 14.97 36.96
N PRO A 60 -29.84 14.59 36.31
CA PRO A 60 -29.96 13.29 35.64
C PRO A 60 -29.06 13.16 34.41
N ASP A 61 -28.36 14.22 34.01
CA ASP A 61 -27.49 14.21 32.85
C ASP A 61 -26.12 13.56 33.08
N ALA A 62 -25.59 12.96 32.03
CA ALA A 62 -24.26 12.39 32.03
C ALA A 62 -23.19 13.50 31.96
N SER A 63 -21.99 13.22 32.48
CA SER A 63 -20.85 14.11 32.29
C SER A 63 -20.51 14.29 30.80
N SER A 64 -19.81 15.37 30.46
CA SER A 64 -19.36 15.65 29.08
C SER A 64 -18.57 14.48 28.45
N GLY A 65 -17.74 13.80 29.24
CA GLY A 65 -17.05 12.58 28.82
C GLY A 65 -17.99 11.40 28.55
N GLY A 66 -19.07 11.28 29.33
CA GLY A 66 -20.16 10.33 29.10
C GLY A 66 -20.87 10.58 27.77
N HIS A 67 -21.22 11.84 27.48
CA HIS A 67 -21.83 12.23 26.20
C HIS A 67 -20.93 11.95 24.99
N LEU A 68 -19.62 12.26 25.08
CA LEU A 68 -18.66 11.94 24.02
C LEU A 68 -18.59 10.44 23.74
N ARG A 69 -18.59 9.62 24.81
CA ARG A 69 -18.61 8.15 24.68
C ARG A 69 -19.91 7.65 24.03
N LEU A 70 -21.06 8.18 24.45
CA LEU A 70 -22.35 7.84 23.84
C LEU A 70 -22.41 8.27 22.36
N GLN A 71 -21.87 9.44 22.02
CA GLN A 71 -21.78 9.91 20.63
C GLN A 71 -20.89 8.99 19.78
N GLN A 72 -19.75 8.55 20.31
CA GLN A 72 -18.89 7.57 19.64
C GLN A 72 -19.63 6.25 19.40
N GLN A 73 -20.36 5.74 20.40
CA GLN A 73 -21.16 4.51 20.25
C GLN A 73 -22.26 4.68 19.19
N ARG A 74 -22.98 5.81 19.19
CA ARG A 74 -23.98 6.13 18.16
C ARG A 74 -23.35 6.14 16.77
N ARG A 75 -22.15 6.69 16.61
CA ARG A 75 -21.41 6.68 15.34
C ARG A 75 -21.07 5.26 14.88
N ILE A 76 -20.62 4.40 15.80
CA ILE A 76 -20.33 2.99 15.48
C ILE A 76 -21.59 2.26 15.01
N LEU A 77 -22.70 2.40 15.76
CA LEU A 77 -23.98 1.78 15.41
C LEU A 77 -24.51 2.27 14.05
N HIS A 78 -24.30 3.56 13.74
CA HIS A 78 -24.62 4.10 12.43
C HIS A 78 -23.84 3.39 11.32
N TYR A 79 -22.51 3.25 11.44
CA TYR A 79 -21.71 2.54 10.43
C TYR A 79 -22.07 1.06 10.33
N TRP A 80 -22.43 0.39 11.44
CA TRP A 80 -22.90 -1.00 11.38
C TRP A 80 -24.19 -1.12 10.57
N ARG A 81 -25.13 -0.18 10.76
CA ARG A 81 -26.36 -0.11 9.98
C ARG A 81 -26.08 0.10 8.49
N LEU A 82 -25.10 0.95 8.15
CA LEU A 82 -24.67 1.16 6.75
C LEU A 82 -24.07 -0.14 6.16
N ILE A 83 -23.24 -0.86 6.92
CA ILE A 83 -22.67 -2.14 6.48
C ILE A 83 -23.77 -3.17 6.21
N GLU A 84 -24.76 -3.26 7.08
CA GLU A 84 -25.81 -4.27 6.97
C GLU A 84 -26.82 -3.95 5.86
N HIS A 85 -27.27 -2.70 5.75
CA HIS A 85 -28.37 -2.34 4.84
C HIS A 85 -27.94 -1.68 3.53
N GLU A 86 -26.82 -0.92 3.52
CA GLU A 86 -26.40 -0.17 2.32
C GLU A 86 -25.30 -0.88 1.53
N MET A 87 -24.31 -1.51 2.19
CA MET A 87 -23.23 -2.18 1.46
C MET A 87 -23.70 -3.31 0.53
N PRO A 88 -24.72 -4.13 0.85
CA PRO A 88 -25.23 -5.13 -0.10
C PRO A 88 -25.78 -4.51 -1.38
N ASN A 89 -26.33 -3.29 -1.31
CA ASN A 89 -26.85 -2.59 -2.48
C ASN A 89 -25.71 -2.14 -3.42
N LEU A 90 -24.50 -1.92 -2.91
CA LEU A 90 -23.33 -1.57 -3.73
C LEU A 90 -22.90 -2.71 -4.65
N VAL A 91 -23.29 -3.96 -4.36
CA VAL A 91 -23.01 -5.12 -5.22
C VAL A 91 -23.62 -4.95 -6.61
N ALA A 92 -24.76 -4.24 -6.72
CA ALA A 92 -25.39 -3.95 -8.01
C ALA A 92 -24.51 -3.10 -8.94
N TYR A 93 -23.57 -2.31 -8.40
CA TYR A 93 -22.67 -1.44 -9.17
C TYR A 93 -21.28 -2.05 -9.40
N ARG A 94 -21.09 -3.34 -9.06
CA ARG A 94 -19.80 -4.02 -9.22
C ARG A 94 -19.47 -4.19 -10.71
N LYS A 95 -18.29 -3.73 -11.11
CA LYS A 95 -17.70 -3.98 -12.44
C LYS A 95 -16.56 -5.01 -12.30
N PRO A 96 -16.52 -6.11 -13.07
CA PRO A 96 -15.40 -7.05 -13.02
C PRO A 96 -14.14 -6.37 -13.57
N PHE A 97 -12.98 -6.75 -13.03
CA PHE A 97 -11.71 -6.28 -13.55
C PHE A 97 -11.43 -6.93 -14.91
N VAL A 98 -11.24 -6.10 -15.93
CA VAL A 98 -10.78 -6.50 -17.26
C VAL A 98 -9.34 -6.04 -17.39
N PRO A 99 -8.36 -6.95 -17.60
CA PRO A 99 -6.97 -6.55 -17.74
C PRO A 99 -6.79 -5.67 -19.00
N PRO A 100 -5.86 -4.71 -18.96
CA PRO A 100 -5.63 -3.83 -20.10
C PRO A 100 -5.09 -4.61 -21.30
N SER A 101 -5.59 -4.25 -22.48
CA SER A 101 -5.14 -4.82 -23.76
C SER A 101 -3.68 -4.43 -24.07
N PRO A 102 -2.93 -5.23 -24.85
CA PRO A 102 -1.58 -4.87 -25.28
C PRO A 102 -1.56 -3.62 -26.18
N SER A 103 -2.67 -3.27 -26.84
CA SER A 103 -2.83 -2.04 -27.64
C SER A 103 -2.84 -0.76 -26.80
N THR A 104 -3.04 -0.86 -25.49
CA THR A 104 -3.06 0.28 -24.56
C THR A 104 -1.93 0.15 -23.53
N PRO A 105 -0.67 0.35 -23.94
CA PRO A 105 0.49 0.13 -23.07
C PRO A 105 0.77 1.28 -22.08
N LEU A 106 0.02 2.39 -22.19
CA LEU A 106 0.26 3.60 -21.41
C LEU A 106 -0.41 3.50 -20.04
N VAL A 107 0.35 3.82 -18.99
CA VAL A 107 -0.19 3.96 -17.64
C VAL A 107 -0.19 5.43 -17.24
N VAL A 108 -1.37 5.95 -16.95
CA VAL A 108 -1.56 7.34 -16.50
C VAL A 108 -1.81 7.35 -15.00
N ARG A 109 -0.98 8.09 -14.27
CA ARG A 109 -1.11 8.30 -12.84
C ARG A 109 -1.66 9.70 -12.55
N SER A 110 -2.74 9.73 -11.78
CA SER A 110 -3.33 10.93 -11.19
C SER A 110 -3.24 10.88 -9.66
N ILE A 111 -3.21 12.04 -9.03
CA ILE A 111 -3.20 12.20 -7.57
C ILE A 111 -4.49 12.93 -7.18
N THR A 112 -5.16 12.48 -6.12
CA THR A 112 -6.39 13.07 -5.58
C THR A 112 -6.36 13.02 -4.05
N TYR A 113 -6.73 14.12 -3.38
CA TYR A 113 -6.71 14.26 -1.91
C TYR A 113 -8.10 14.13 -1.27
N GLY A 114 -9.08 13.51 -1.95
CA GLY A 114 -10.34 13.13 -1.32
C GLY A 114 -11.23 14.29 -0.84
N GLY A 115 -11.21 15.43 -1.55
CA GLY A 115 -12.03 16.61 -1.25
C GLY A 115 -11.21 17.85 -0.87
N GLU A 116 -9.92 17.70 -0.59
CA GLU A 116 -9.01 18.82 -0.35
C GLU A 116 -8.44 19.37 -1.65
N ASP A 117 -8.43 20.70 -1.78
CA ASP A 117 -7.76 21.40 -2.87
C ASP A 117 -6.26 21.47 -2.59
N HIS A 118 -5.50 20.64 -3.32
CA HIS A 118 -4.05 20.58 -3.21
C HIS A 118 -3.39 20.81 -4.58
N PRO A 119 -2.32 21.62 -4.70
CA PRO A 119 -1.70 21.95 -5.98
C PRO A 119 -1.12 20.72 -6.71
N ALA A 120 -0.67 19.69 -5.98
CA ALA A 120 -0.18 18.45 -6.59
C ALA A 120 -1.28 17.64 -7.32
N THR A 121 -2.56 17.94 -7.11
CA THR A 121 -3.68 17.32 -7.84
C THR A 121 -3.61 17.63 -9.34
N LEU A 122 -2.95 18.72 -9.73
CA LEU A 122 -2.75 19.13 -11.12
C LEU A 122 -1.84 18.16 -11.89
N LYS A 123 -0.86 17.56 -11.19
CA LYS A 123 0.17 16.73 -11.80
C LYS A 123 -0.41 15.51 -12.50
N ARG A 124 0.01 15.28 -13.75
CA ARG A 124 -0.25 14.03 -14.48
C ARG A 124 1.07 13.40 -14.88
N THR A 125 1.16 12.08 -14.72
CA THR A 125 2.38 11.31 -15.06
C THR A 125 1.98 10.19 -16.01
N ILE A 126 2.64 10.11 -17.15
CA ILE A 126 2.54 8.99 -18.09
C ILE A 126 3.78 8.12 -17.91
N VAL A 127 3.56 6.81 -17.79
CA VAL A 127 4.60 5.79 -17.76
C VAL A 127 4.32 4.79 -18.86
N ALA A 128 5.33 4.49 -19.66
CA ALA A 128 5.21 3.55 -20.78
C ALA A 128 6.43 2.61 -20.84
N PRO A 129 6.25 1.30 -21.05
CA PRO A 129 7.35 0.41 -21.40
C PRO A 129 7.77 0.68 -22.85
N VAL A 130 9.07 0.89 -23.07
CA VAL A 130 9.59 1.23 -24.41
C VAL A 130 9.34 0.11 -25.42
N ALA A 131 9.34 -1.15 -24.96
CA ALA A 131 9.10 -2.33 -25.79
C ALA A 131 7.70 -2.38 -26.42
N ARG A 132 6.68 -1.74 -25.82
CA ARG A 132 5.31 -1.73 -26.37
C ARG A 132 4.97 -0.47 -27.16
N LEU A 133 5.91 0.48 -27.28
CA LEU A 133 5.70 1.67 -28.09
C LEU A 133 5.79 1.32 -29.58
N PRO A 134 5.08 2.03 -30.47
CA PRO A 134 5.07 1.79 -31.91
C PRO A 134 6.36 2.33 -32.57
N LEU A 135 7.50 1.70 -32.25
CA LEU A 135 8.82 2.01 -32.81
C LEU A 135 9.15 0.97 -33.90
N LYS A 136 9.62 1.43 -35.05
CA LYS A 136 9.82 0.56 -36.24
C LYS A 136 11.09 -0.29 -36.13
N ASP A 137 12.21 0.37 -35.85
CA ASP A 137 13.55 -0.22 -35.93
C ASP A 137 14.28 -0.19 -34.59
N LYS A 138 15.31 -1.03 -34.46
CA LYS A 138 16.22 -1.00 -33.29
C LYS A 138 16.95 0.34 -33.17
N ALA A 139 17.28 0.97 -34.30
CA ALA A 139 17.83 2.32 -34.35
C ALA A 139 16.84 3.35 -33.77
N ALA A 140 15.54 3.23 -34.10
CA ALA A 140 14.50 4.09 -33.53
C ALA A 140 14.36 3.91 -32.01
N ILE A 141 14.49 2.68 -31.50
CA ILE A 141 14.51 2.40 -30.05
C ILE A 141 15.73 3.04 -29.38
N HIS A 142 16.90 2.94 -30.00
CA HIS A 142 18.12 3.58 -29.49
C HIS A 142 17.97 5.11 -29.45
N LYS A 143 17.54 5.70 -30.56
CA LYS A 143 17.26 7.13 -30.68
C LYS A 143 16.20 7.60 -29.68
N PHE A 144 15.13 6.83 -29.47
CA PHE A 144 14.12 7.14 -28.46
C PHE A 144 14.73 7.25 -27.06
N LYS A 145 15.62 6.30 -26.69
CA LYS A 145 16.31 6.33 -25.39
C LYS A 145 17.21 7.55 -25.25
N LEU A 146 17.92 7.93 -26.30
CA LEU A 146 18.76 9.13 -26.33
C LEU A 146 17.92 10.41 -26.17
N LEU A 147 16.85 10.56 -26.94
CA LEU A 147 15.96 11.73 -26.88
C LEU A 147 15.23 11.85 -25.53
N ALA A 148 14.86 10.71 -24.93
CA ALA A 148 14.26 10.69 -23.59
C ALA A 148 15.25 11.12 -22.49
N GLY A 149 16.55 10.86 -22.68
CA GLY A 149 17.62 11.22 -21.75
C GLY A 149 17.33 10.74 -20.32
N PRO A 150 17.27 11.63 -19.32
CA PRO A 150 17.08 11.25 -17.91
C PRO A 150 15.70 10.68 -17.59
N ARG A 151 14.73 10.81 -18.51
CA ARG A 151 13.35 10.32 -18.34
C ARG A 151 13.23 8.82 -18.58
N TRP A 152 14.20 8.22 -19.25
CA TRP A 152 14.29 6.78 -19.47
C TRP A 152 14.99 6.09 -18.29
N THR A 153 14.43 4.97 -17.82
CA THR A 153 14.99 4.15 -16.75
C THR A 153 14.86 2.66 -17.05
N LEU A 154 15.78 1.84 -16.54
CA LEU A 154 15.70 0.38 -16.70
C LEU A 154 14.56 -0.24 -15.88
N GLU A 155 14.36 0.25 -14.66
CA GLU A 155 13.31 -0.21 -13.75
C GLU A 155 12.08 0.71 -13.83
N PRO A 156 10.87 0.16 -13.63
CA PRO A 156 9.65 0.97 -13.59
C PRO A 156 9.66 1.83 -12.32
N PRO A 157 9.06 3.04 -12.36
CA PRO A 157 8.90 3.83 -11.15
C PRO A 157 7.94 3.10 -10.20
N MET A 158 8.27 3.10 -8.90
CA MET A 158 7.58 2.30 -7.88
C MET A 158 6.05 2.51 -7.82
N ASN A 159 5.59 3.70 -8.18
CA ASN A 159 4.18 4.09 -8.12
C ASN A 159 3.46 4.03 -9.49
N SER A 160 4.00 3.29 -10.46
CA SER A 160 3.39 3.17 -11.80
C SER A 160 2.34 2.07 -11.93
N GLY A 161 2.21 1.17 -10.95
CA GLY A 161 1.33 0.00 -11.09
C GLY A 161 1.84 -1.04 -12.10
N ILE A 162 3.08 -0.88 -12.60
CA ILE A 162 3.74 -1.87 -13.46
C ILE A 162 4.71 -2.69 -12.60
N SER A 163 4.56 -4.01 -12.64
CA SER A 163 5.50 -4.91 -11.94
C SER A 163 6.79 -5.07 -12.75
N PRO A 164 7.97 -5.07 -12.10
CA PRO A 164 9.25 -5.29 -12.79
C PRO A 164 9.40 -6.71 -13.35
N VAL A 165 8.51 -7.64 -12.97
CA VAL A 165 8.52 -9.05 -13.39
C VAL A 165 7.76 -9.26 -14.70
N GLU A 166 7.08 -8.24 -15.24
CA GLU A 166 6.35 -8.40 -16.50
C GLU A 166 7.30 -8.56 -17.70
N ASP A 167 6.91 -9.42 -18.65
CA ASP A 167 7.67 -9.88 -19.83
C ASP A 167 8.12 -8.77 -20.81
N ASN A 168 7.88 -7.48 -20.49
CA ASN A 168 8.05 -6.35 -21.40
C ASN A 168 9.13 -5.35 -20.93
N ALA A 169 10.01 -5.78 -20.03
CA ALA A 169 11.06 -4.94 -19.44
C ALA A 169 12.33 -4.77 -20.31
N GLU A 170 12.43 -5.43 -21.47
CA GLU A 170 13.66 -5.54 -22.27
C GLU A 170 14.31 -4.21 -22.64
N HIS A 171 13.52 -3.16 -22.83
CA HIS A 171 14.00 -1.84 -23.25
C HIS A 171 13.81 -0.74 -22.20
N GLY A 172 13.41 -1.12 -20.98
CA GLY A 172 13.12 -0.22 -19.88
C GLY A 172 11.82 0.58 -20.05
N TYR A 173 11.73 1.65 -19.27
CA TYR A 173 10.53 2.45 -19.06
C TYR A 173 10.81 3.93 -19.34
N PHE A 174 9.82 4.59 -19.91
CA PHE A 174 9.80 6.02 -20.13
C PHE A 174 8.81 6.69 -19.17
N THR A 175 9.23 7.81 -18.59
CA THR A 175 8.39 8.56 -17.63
C THR A 175 8.35 10.04 -17.99
N ILE A 176 7.14 10.59 -18.14
CA ILE A 176 6.95 12.03 -18.35
C ILE A 176 5.85 12.52 -17.42
N SER A 177 6.08 13.67 -16.79
CA SER A 177 5.09 14.32 -15.94
C SER A 177 5.02 15.81 -16.24
N CYS A 178 3.83 16.36 -16.09
CA CYS A 178 3.56 17.79 -16.23
C CYS A 178 2.64 18.26 -15.10
N GLU A 179 2.94 19.45 -14.58
CA GLU A 179 2.19 20.15 -13.54
C GLU A 179 2.08 21.65 -13.82
N ASP A 180 2.41 22.09 -15.04
CA ASP A 180 2.54 23.50 -15.41
C ASP A 180 1.19 24.17 -15.67
N PHE A 181 0.19 23.42 -16.12
CA PHE A 181 -1.12 23.93 -16.47
C PHE A 181 -2.10 23.87 -15.29
N PRO A 182 -3.06 24.81 -15.20
CA PRO A 182 -4.03 24.88 -14.11
C PRO A 182 -5.06 23.75 -14.16
N MET A 183 -5.28 23.14 -15.33
CA MET A 183 -6.22 22.02 -15.48
C MET A 183 -5.47 20.70 -15.64
N PRO A 184 -5.79 19.66 -14.85
CA PRO A 184 -5.12 18.37 -14.97
C PRO A 184 -5.29 17.72 -16.35
N ALA A 185 -6.41 17.96 -17.03
CA ALA A 185 -6.64 17.47 -18.38
C ALA A 185 -5.66 18.09 -19.40
N GLN A 186 -5.30 19.36 -19.22
CA GLN A 186 -4.29 20.04 -20.06
C GLN A 186 -2.90 19.45 -19.81
N ASN A 187 -2.54 19.19 -18.55
CA ASN A 187 -1.28 18.52 -18.20
C ASN A 187 -1.16 17.12 -18.82
N LEU A 188 -2.25 16.34 -18.83
CA LEU A 188 -2.30 15.04 -19.52
C LEU A 188 -2.11 15.22 -21.01
N LYS A 189 -2.86 16.13 -21.63
CA LYS A 189 -2.80 16.38 -23.07
C LYS A 189 -1.42 16.83 -23.53
N TRP A 190 -0.78 17.72 -22.78
CA TRP A 190 0.60 18.09 -23.06
C TRP A 190 1.54 16.90 -23.00
N ALA A 191 1.40 16.04 -21.98
CA ALA A 191 2.25 14.86 -21.83
C ALA A 191 2.01 13.83 -22.96
N SER A 192 0.79 13.68 -23.46
CA SER A 192 0.50 12.84 -24.63
C SER A 192 1.12 13.44 -25.89
N ASP A 193 0.95 14.74 -26.12
CA ASP A 193 1.48 15.40 -27.32
C ASP A 193 3.02 15.40 -27.33
N ALA A 194 3.65 15.51 -26.17
CA ALA A 194 5.11 15.40 -26.02
C ALA A 194 5.60 13.97 -26.32
N LEU A 195 4.85 12.95 -25.91
CA LEU A 195 5.14 11.56 -26.24
C LEU A 195 5.02 11.34 -27.75
N ASP A 196 3.95 11.84 -28.37
CA ASP A 196 3.73 11.71 -29.82
C ASP A 196 4.87 12.36 -30.62
N ARG A 197 5.29 13.57 -30.23
CA ARG A 197 6.46 14.25 -30.83
C ARG A 197 7.75 13.44 -30.67
N LEU A 198 7.94 12.81 -29.52
CA LEU A 198 9.10 11.96 -29.28
C LEU A 198 9.05 10.73 -30.20
N LEU A 199 7.89 10.10 -30.36
CA LEU A 199 7.71 8.97 -31.29
C LEU A 199 7.92 9.37 -32.75
N THR A 200 7.45 10.54 -33.17
CA THR A 200 7.66 11.01 -34.55
C THR A 200 9.15 11.25 -34.82
N GLU A 201 9.87 11.85 -33.87
CA GLU A 201 11.31 12.10 -34.02
C GLU A 201 12.13 10.81 -33.93
N ALA A 202 11.77 9.88 -33.04
CA ALA A 202 12.43 8.58 -32.91
C ALA A 202 12.29 7.74 -34.20
N ASN A 203 11.12 7.79 -34.85
CA ASN A 203 10.87 7.09 -36.10
C ASN A 203 11.37 7.84 -37.35
N ASN A 204 11.87 9.07 -37.21
CA ASN A 204 12.42 9.85 -38.30
C ASN A 204 13.81 9.33 -38.69
N THR A 205 13.96 8.90 -39.94
CA THR A 205 15.18 8.23 -40.47
C THR A 205 16.27 9.19 -40.94
N LYS A 206 16.08 10.52 -40.84
CA LYS A 206 17.07 11.51 -41.29
C LYS A 206 18.39 11.45 -40.52
N ASP A 207 18.32 11.11 -39.23
CA ASP A 207 19.46 11.01 -38.32
C ASP A 207 19.21 9.86 -37.34
N SER A 208 20.06 8.83 -37.33
CA SER A 208 19.88 7.60 -36.56
C SER A 208 20.59 7.61 -35.20
N PHE A 209 21.46 8.59 -34.92
CA PHE A 209 22.22 8.70 -33.66
C PHE A 209 22.90 7.39 -33.22
N GLU A 210 23.43 6.61 -34.17
CA GLU A 210 24.13 5.35 -33.88
C GLU A 210 25.54 5.55 -33.33
N ASP A 211 26.13 6.70 -33.62
CA ASP A 211 27.45 7.13 -33.16
C ASP A 211 27.45 7.58 -31.69
N VAL A 212 26.31 8.02 -31.17
CA VAL A 212 26.18 8.51 -29.79
C VAL A 212 25.86 7.36 -28.83
N PRO A 213 26.72 7.04 -27.85
CA PRO A 213 26.41 6.00 -26.88
C PRO A 213 25.30 6.42 -25.91
N LEU A 214 24.54 5.45 -25.41
CA LEU A 214 23.49 5.67 -24.43
C LEU A 214 24.05 6.15 -23.07
N ASP A 215 23.57 7.29 -22.58
CA ASP A 215 23.95 7.81 -21.26
C ASP A 215 23.18 7.11 -20.12
N THR A 216 23.90 6.46 -19.21
CA THR A 216 23.38 5.76 -18.03
C THR A 216 23.69 6.44 -16.71
N ARG A 217 24.35 7.61 -16.73
CA ARG A 217 24.86 8.27 -15.52
C ARG A 217 23.78 8.62 -14.50
N HIS A 218 22.58 9.02 -14.95
CA HIS A 218 21.45 9.32 -14.07
C HIS A 218 20.92 8.07 -13.36
N ILE A 219 20.96 6.92 -14.02
CA ILE A 219 20.53 5.63 -13.45
C ILE A 219 21.52 5.21 -12.36
N GLU A 220 22.82 5.30 -12.64
CA GLU A 220 23.88 5.00 -11.66
C GLU A 220 23.81 5.95 -10.45
N ALA A 221 23.60 7.25 -10.69
CA ALA A 221 23.42 8.22 -9.62
C ALA A 221 22.20 7.90 -8.74
N LYS A 222 21.09 7.47 -9.35
CA LYS A 222 19.90 7.02 -8.62
C LYS A 222 20.18 5.76 -7.79
N LYS A 223 20.80 4.74 -8.38
CA LYS A 223 21.21 3.51 -7.67
C LYS A 223 22.14 3.81 -6.48
N ARG A 224 23.10 4.71 -6.67
CA ARG A 224 24.00 5.18 -5.61
C ARG A 224 23.23 5.86 -4.47
N LYS A 225 22.24 6.69 -4.80
CA LYS A 225 21.40 7.39 -3.82
C LYS A 225 20.49 6.45 -3.04
N GLU A 226 19.97 5.40 -3.67
CA GLU A 226 19.05 4.44 -3.04
C GLU A 226 19.71 3.58 -1.94
N ARG A 227 21.04 3.57 -1.85
CA ARG A 227 21.78 2.83 -0.83
C ARG A 227 21.43 1.35 -0.71
N LYS A 228 21.02 0.74 -1.82
CA LYS A 228 20.71 -0.69 -1.94
C LYS A 228 21.95 -1.58 -2.10
N GLY A 229 23.15 -1.09 -1.78
CA GLY A 229 24.38 -1.87 -1.76
C GLY A 229 25.45 -1.44 -2.77
N ASP A 230 25.03 -0.90 -3.91
CA ASP A 230 25.92 -0.59 -5.05
C ASP A 230 26.86 0.62 -4.80
N HIS A 231 26.68 1.38 -3.70
CA HIS A 231 27.57 2.49 -3.36
C HIS A 231 28.86 2.07 -2.65
N LEU A 232 28.92 0.85 -2.11
CA LEU A 232 30.15 0.33 -1.54
C LEU A 232 30.95 -0.21 -2.71
N ARG A 233 31.94 0.57 -3.17
CA ARG A 233 32.93 0.23 -4.22
C ARG A 233 33.06 -1.29 -4.44
N GLY A 234 32.35 -1.83 -5.44
CA GLY A 234 32.46 -3.23 -5.87
C GLY A 234 31.81 -4.30 -4.99
N ARG A 235 31.00 -3.97 -3.98
CA ARG A 235 30.25 -4.96 -3.18
C ARG A 235 28.76 -4.90 -3.47
N VAL A 236 28.29 -5.85 -4.27
CA VAL A 236 26.85 -6.12 -4.43
C VAL A 236 26.30 -6.58 -3.08
N ARG A 237 25.18 -6.00 -2.62
CA ARG A 237 24.51 -6.50 -1.41
C ARG A 237 24.03 -7.93 -1.69
N PRO A 238 24.35 -8.90 -0.81
CA PRO A 238 23.80 -10.25 -0.93
C PRO A 238 22.28 -10.18 -0.97
N SER A 239 21.71 -10.63 -2.07
CA SER A 239 20.28 -10.78 -2.30
C SER A 239 19.86 -12.22 -2.02
N ILE A 240 18.55 -12.47 -1.98
CA ILE A 240 18.03 -13.83 -1.85
C ILE A 240 18.49 -14.76 -2.99
N LYS A 241 18.86 -14.20 -4.15
CA LYS A 241 19.38 -14.96 -5.29
C LYS A 241 20.84 -15.42 -5.09
N ASP A 242 21.57 -14.72 -4.23
CA ASP A 242 22.94 -15.06 -3.84
C ASP A 242 22.96 -16.10 -2.71
N PHE A 243 21.79 -16.47 -2.17
CA PHE A 243 21.68 -17.57 -1.22
C PHE A 243 22.07 -18.88 -1.91
N PRO A 244 23.09 -19.60 -1.42
CA PRO A 244 23.52 -20.84 -2.03
C PRO A 244 22.36 -21.84 -2.09
N LYS A 245 22.01 -22.28 -3.30
CA LYS A 245 20.91 -23.24 -3.50
C LYS A 245 21.19 -24.57 -2.80
N GLU A 246 22.46 -24.92 -2.64
CA GLU A 246 22.95 -26.06 -1.86
C GLU A 246 22.59 -26.01 -0.37
N TRP A 247 22.29 -24.83 0.19
CA TRP A 247 21.84 -24.69 1.59
C TRP A 247 20.32 -24.84 1.73
N LEU A 248 19.58 -24.89 0.61
CA LEU A 248 18.16 -25.20 0.64
C LEU A 248 18.00 -26.70 0.90
N PRO A 249 17.06 -27.11 1.77
CA PRO A 249 16.79 -28.52 1.99
C PRO A 249 16.37 -29.18 0.67
N ASN A 250 17.02 -30.28 0.32
CA ASN A 250 16.66 -31.06 -0.85
C ASN A 250 15.22 -31.58 -0.68
N PRO A 251 14.28 -31.25 -1.59
CA PRO A 251 12.89 -31.71 -1.48
C PRO A 251 12.77 -33.24 -1.51
N GLU A 252 13.79 -33.95 -1.99
CA GLU A 252 13.82 -35.41 -2.04
C GLU A 252 14.13 -36.06 -0.67
N GLN A 253 14.87 -35.38 0.22
CA GLN A 253 15.27 -35.94 1.53
C GLN A 253 14.20 -35.74 2.62
N THR A 254 13.31 -34.77 2.45
CA THR A 254 12.23 -34.49 3.41
C THR A 254 11.07 -35.50 3.33
N VAL A 255 10.93 -36.22 2.21
CA VAL A 255 9.90 -37.28 2.07
C VAL A 255 10.30 -38.56 2.81
N THR A 256 11.59 -38.85 2.94
CA THR A 256 12.10 -40.04 3.65
C THR A 256 12.13 -39.89 5.17
N ALA A 257 11.94 -38.69 5.70
CA ALA A 257 11.86 -38.42 7.14
C ALA A 257 10.41 -38.47 7.65
N SER A 258 9.67 -39.54 7.35
CA SER A 258 8.43 -39.85 8.07
C SER A 258 8.78 -40.41 9.45
N PRO A 259 8.15 -39.96 10.55
CA PRO A 259 8.48 -40.44 11.89
C PRO A 259 8.19 -41.95 12.02
N PRO A 260 9.02 -42.72 12.76
CA PRO A 260 8.75 -44.12 13.02
C PRO A 260 7.41 -44.25 13.77
N SER A 261 6.57 -45.18 13.32
CA SER A 261 5.30 -45.51 13.96
C SER A 261 5.53 -45.90 15.42
N PRO A 262 4.73 -45.37 16.38
CA PRO A 262 4.86 -45.74 17.77
C PRO A 262 4.51 -47.22 17.99
N PRO A 263 5.10 -47.87 19.01
CA PRO A 263 4.93 -49.30 19.30
C PRO A 263 3.51 -49.65 19.75
#